data_AF-A0A815U4B8-F1
#
_entry.id   AF-A0A815U4B8-F1
#
_cell.length_a   1.000
_cell.length_b   1.000
_cell.length_c   1.000
_cell.angle_alpha   90.00
_cell.angle_beta   90.00
_cell.angle_gamma   90.00
#
_symmetry.space_group_name_H-M   'P 1'
#
loop_
_entity.id
_entity.type
_entity.pdbx_description
1 polymer ?
#
loop_
_entity_poly.entity_id
_entity_poly.type
_entity_poly.pdbx_seq_one_letter_code
_entity_poly.pdbx_strand_id
1 'polypeptide(L)'
;NSLAIYEEALHDTFFGGSKPGMFDFMIWPWFERFPVISESGFVLNADGKLPKLAKWVEAMKANEVVQKVKVPEEIMKKFFNTVREGKADYDIE
;
A
#
# COMPACT_ATOMS: atom_id res chain seq x y z
N ASN A 1 0.19 -17.51 -5.16
CA ASN A 1 -0.08 -16.38 -4.25
C ASN A 1 0.44 -15.12 -4.94
N SER A 2 -0.41 -14.14 -5.28
CA SER A 2 -0.03 -13.00 -6.13
C SER A 2 1.07 -12.12 -5.52
N LEU A 3 1.16 -12.03 -4.19
CA LEU A 3 2.18 -11.23 -3.49
C LEU A 3 3.60 -11.83 -3.57
N ALA A 4 3.72 -13.14 -3.73
CA ALA A 4 5.02 -13.81 -3.85
C ALA A 4 5.79 -13.36 -5.10
N ILE A 5 5.06 -13.04 -6.18
CA ILE A 5 5.66 -12.54 -7.43
C ILE A 5 6.37 -11.19 -7.19
N TYR A 6 5.79 -10.33 -6.34
CA TYR A 6 6.39 -9.04 -5.98
C TYR A 6 7.63 -9.21 -5.09
N GLU A 7 7.59 -10.16 -4.15
CA GLU A 7 8.75 -10.51 -3.31
C GLU A 7 9.94 -10.99 -4.16
N GLU A 8 9.67 -11.79 -5.19
CA GLU A 8 10.70 -12.28 -6.12
C GLU A 8 11.21 -11.18 -7.07
N ALA A 9 10.32 -10.31 -7.55
CA ALA A 9 10.65 -9.25 -8.51
C ALA A 9 11.37 -8.04 -7.90
N LEU A 10 11.40 -7.89 -6.58
CA LEU A 10 12.15 -6.82 -5.91
C LEU A 10 13.66 -6.99 -6.16
N HIS A 11 14.23 -6.00 -6.85
CA HIS A 11 15.64 -5.97 -7.21
C HIS A 11 16.54 -5.53 -6.05
N ASP A 12 16.13 -4.50 -5.31
CA ASP A 12 16.82 -3.97 -4.11
C ASP A 12 15.74 -3.46 -3.13
N THR A 13 15.92 -2.28 -2.51
CA THR A 13 14.92 -1.64 -1.64
C THR A 13 13.64 -1.31 -2.41
N PHE A 14 13.78 -0.97 -3.70
CA PHE A 14 12.68 -0.66 -4.61
C PHE A 14 12.72 -1.57 -5.84
N PHE A 15 11.62 -1.64 -6.59
CA PHE A 15 11.60 -2.29 -7.90
C PHE A 15 12.51 -1.56 -8.90
N GLY A 16 12.63 -0.24 -8.77
CA GLY A 16 13.62 0.57 -9.50
C GLY A 16 15.08 0.40 -9.05
N GLY A 17 15.37 -0.45 -8.06
CA GLY A 17 16.70 -0.63 -7.47
C GLY A 17 16.88 0.23 -6.21
N SER A 18 17.91 1.07 -6.17
CA SER A 18 18.24 1.88 -4.98
C SER A 18 17.32 3.08 -4.76
N LYS A 19 16.52 3.44 -5.76
CA LYS A 19 15.52 4.51 -5.72
C LYS A 19 14.19 4.00 -6.30
N PRO A 20 13.03 4.54 -5.87
CA PRO A 20 11.75 4.16 -6.43
C PRO A 20 11.70 4.55 -7.92
N GLY A 21 11.31 3.59 -8.75
CA GLY A 21 11.05 3.78 -10.17
C GLY A 21 9.57 3.98 -10.45
N MET A 22 9.23 4.03 -11.75
CA MET A 22 7.84 4.18 -12.20
C MET A 22 6.95 3.07 -11.64
N PHE A 23 7.44 1.82 -11.64
CA PHE A 23 6.66 0.68 -11.17
C PHE A 23 6.29 0.78 -9.69
N ASP A 24 7.22 1.23 -8.83
CA ASP A 24 6.98 1.45 -7.41
C ASP A 24 5.78 2.38 -7.17
N PHE A 25 5.76 3.52 -7.87
CA PHE A 25 4.69 4.50 -7.74
C PHE A 25 3.39 4.05 -8.39
N MET A 26 3.45 3.29 -9.49
CA MET A 26 2.25 2.74 -10.10
C MET A 26 1.54 1.84 -9.11
N ILE A 27 2.24 0.90 -8.47
CA ILE A 27 1.59 -0.09 -7.60
C ILE A 27 1.30 0.41 -6.18
N TRP A 28 1.99 1.45 -5.72
CA TRP A 28 1.86 1.99 -4.36
C TRP A 28 0.42 2.24 -3.88
N PRO A 29 -0.48 2.86 -4.68
CA PRO A 29 -1.81 3.21 -4.20
C PRO A 29 -2.65 2.00 -3.76
N TRP A 30 -2.38 0.80 -4.29
CA TRP A 30 -3.07 -0.42 -3.81
C TRP A 30 -2.49 -0.91 -2.49
N PHE A 31 -1.17 -0.80 -2.31
CA PHE A 31 -0.50 -1.16 -1.06
C PHE A 31 -0.86 -0.24 0.10
N GLU A 32 -1.02 1.05 -0.18
CA GLU A 32 -1.48 2.03 0.81
C GLU A 32 -2.89 1.73 1.33
N ARG A 33 -3.76 1.19 0.46
CA ARG A 33 -5.17 0.89 0.77
C ARG A 33 -5.39 -0.48 1.41
N PHE A 34 -4.42 -1.40 1.33
CA PHE A 34 -4.57 -2.76 1.87
C PHE A 34 -5.08 -2.78 3.31
N PRO A 35 -4.53 -1.99 4.26
CA PRO A 35 -4.99 -2.01 5.65
C PRO A 35 -6.47 -1.64 5.82
N VAL A 36 -6.99 -0.76 4.96
CA VAL A 36 -8.37 -0.26 5.03
C VAL A 36 -9.35 -1.19 4.31
N ILE A 37 -8.92 -1.82 3.22
CA ILE A 37 -9.73 -2.77 2.46
C ILE A 37 -9.79 -4.12 3.18
N SER A 38 -8.69 -4.54 3.81
CA SER A 38 -8.68 -5.73 4.64
C SER A 38 -9.37 -5.44 5.97
N GLU A 39 -10.67 -5.70 6.05
CA GLU A 39 -11.39 -5.77 7.34
C GLU A 39 -10.76 -6.80 8.30
N SER A 40 -9.86 -7.65 7.80
CA SER A 40 -9.28 -8.83 8.45
C SER A 40 -7.92 -8.61 9.15
N GLY A 41 -7.42 -7.38 9.29
CA GLY A 41 -6.13 -7.15 9.94
C GLY A 41 -4.96 -7.75 9.16
N PHE A 42 -4.95 -7.56 7.84
CA PHE A 42 -3.89 -8.08 6.97
C PHE A 42 -2.53 -7.52 7.38
N VAL A 43 -1.63 -8.43 7.77
CA VAL A 43 -0.23 -8.13 8.04
C VAL A 43 0.60 -8.74 6.91
N LEU A 44 1.18 -7.88 6.07
CA LEU A 44 1.90 -8.24 4.84
C LEU A 44 2.99 -9.30 5.00
N ASN A 45 3.53 -9.48 6.21
CA ASN A 45 4.57 -10.48 6.50
C ASN A 45 4.31 -11.24 7.81
N ALA A 46 3.05 -11.54 8.13
CA ALA A 46 2.68 -12.27 9.36
C ALA A 46 3.42 -13.61 9.54
N ASP A 47 3.69 -14.33 8.45
CA ASP A 47 4.33 -15.65 8.47
C ASP A 47 5.82 -15.61 8.09
N GLY A 48 6.39 -14.41 7.95
CA GLY A 48 7.81 -14.22 7.61
C GLY A 48 8.18 -14.52 6.16
N LYS A 49 7.21 -14.78 5.27
CA LYS A 49 7.48 -15.18 3.86
C LYS A 49 7.67 -14.02 2.88
N LEU A 50 7.35 -12.80 3.27
CA LEU A 50 7.42 -11.60 2.43
C LEU A 50 8.32 -10.49 3.03
N PRO A 51 9.56 -10.81 3.45
CA PRO A 51 10.41 -9.85 4.17
C PRO A 51 10.90 -8.69 3.29
N LYS A 52 11.16 -8.88 1.99
CA LYS A 52 11.58 -7.78 1.10
C LYS A 52 10.41 -6.85 0.84
N LEU A 53 9.23 -7.41 0.58
CA LEU A 53 8.03 -6.64 0.31
C LEU A 53 7.58 -5.84 1.54
N ALA A 54 7.73 -6.40 2.74
CA ALA A 54 7.52 -5.64 3.97
C ALA A 54 8.47 -4.44 4.09
N LYS A 55 9.77 -4.63 3.81
CA LYS A 55 10.75 -3.53 3.81
C LYS A 55 10.44 -2.48 2.75
N TRP A 56 10.05 -2.92 1.56
CA TRP A 56 9.64 -2.04 0.47
C TRP A 56 8.43 -1.18 0.87
N VAL A 57 7.43 -1.76 1.53
CA VAL A 57 6.27 -0.98 2.03
C VAL A 57 6.72 0.08 3.03
N GLU A 58 7.58 -0.24 3.99
CA GLU A 58 8.06 0.77 4.94
C GLU A 58 8.90 1.85 4.25
N ALA A 59 9.73 1.49 3.26
CA ALA A 59 10.49 2.45 2.47
C ALA A 59 9.59 3.38 1.64
N MET A 60 8.52 2.86 1.05
CA MET A 60 7.54 3.64 0.31
C MET A 60 6.70 4.53 1.22
N LYS A 61 6.30 4.06 2.42
CA LYS A 61 5.67 4.92 3.43
C LYS A 61 6.60 6.08 3.79
N ALA A 62 7.90 5.85 3.96
CA ALA A 62 8.85 6.91 4.31
C ALA A 62 9.17 7.87 3.14
N ASN A 63 8.76 7.55 1.91
CA ASN A 63 9.09 8.34 0.74
C ASN A 63 8.39 9.72 0.76
N GLU A 64 9.13 10.78 0.46
CA GLU A 64 8.62 12.16 0.49
C GLU A 64 7.48 12.43 -0.49
N VAL A 65 7.53 11.85 -1.70
CA VAL A 65 6.48 12.05 -2.72
C VAL A 65 5.19 11.37 -2.28
N VAL A 66 5.31 10.15 -1.74
CA VAL A 66 4.18 9.41 -1.16
C VAL A 66 3.56 10.19 0.00
N GLN A 67 4.36 10.69 0.95
CA GLN A 67 3.85 11.44 2.09
C GLN A 67 3.09 12.71 1.68
N LYS A 68 3.50 13.39 0.61
CA LYS A 68 2.82 14.59 0.09
C LYS A 68 1.42 14.33 -0.45
N VAL A 69 1.15 13.10 -0.92
CA VAL A 69 -0.14 12.73 -1.53
C VAL A 69 -0.92 11.72 -0.69
N LYS A 70 -0.39 11.37 0.50
CA LYS A 70 -1.00 10.40 1.40
C LYS A 70 -2.37 10.89 1.85
N VAL A 71 -3.37 10.01 1.72
CA VAL A 71 -4.68 10.22 2.33
C VAL A 71 -4.64 9.76 3.79
N PRO A 72 -5.14 10.55 4.76
CA PRO A 72 -5.22 10.09 6.14
C PRO A 72 -6.04 8.81 6.26
N GLU A 73 -5.57 7.87 7.07
CA GLU A 73 -6.17 6.53 7.16
C GLU A 73 -7.64 6.57 7.58
N GLU A 74 -8.01 7.48 8.48
CA GLU A 74 -9.38 7.67 8.94
C GLU A 74 -10.32 8.16 7.82
N ILE A 75 -9.84 9.05 6.95
CA ILE A 75 -10.60 9.53 5.78
C ILE A 75 -10.80 8.39 4.79
N MET A 76 -9.74 7.62 4.55
CA MET A 76 -9.80 6.45 3.68
C MET A 76 -10.78 5.40 4.22
N LYS A 77 -10.79 5.13 5.54
CA LYS A 77 -11.77 4.23 6.19
C LYS A 77 -13.20 4.70 6.02
N LYS A 78 -13.47 5.98 6.31
CA LYS A 78 -14.80 6.59 6.11
C LYS A 78 -15.24 6.42 4.65
N PHE A 79 -14.39 6.75 3.69
CA PHE A 79 -14.67 6.60 2.27
C PHE A 79 -15.08 5.16 1.91
N PHE A 80 -14.25 4.18 2.25
CA PHE A 80 -14.56 2.80 1.90
C PHE A 80 -15.82 2.26 2.59
N ASN A 81 -16.19 2.77 3.76
CA ASN A 81 -17.48 2.43 4.38
C ASN A 81 -18.67 2.96 3.56
N THR A 82 -18.63 4.22 3.12
CA THR A 82 -19.70 4.77 2.24
C THR A 82 -19.80 4.01 0.91
N VAL A 83 -18.65 3.57 0.36
CA VAL A 83 -18.60 2.73 -0.86
C VAL A 83 -19.26 1.36 -0.60
N ARG A 84 -18.97 0.71 0.54
CA ARG A 84 -19.60 -0.57 0.93
C ARG A 84 -21.11 -0.45 1.10
N GLU A 85 -21.60 0.71 1.56
CA GLU A 85 -23.02 1.03 1.67
C GLU A 85 -23.69 1.37 0.33
N GLY A 86 -22.92 1.41 -0.76
CA GLY A 86 -23.41 1.77 -2.10
C GLY A 86 -23.69 3.26 -2.30
N LYS A 87 -23.19 4.12 -1.40
CA LYS A 87 -23.40 5.57 -1.39
C LYS A 87 -22.06 6.30 -1.28
N ALA A 88 -21.15 6.06 -2.22
CA ALA A 88 -19.82 6.64 -2.21
C ALA A 88 -19.86 8.16 -2.06
N ASP A 89 -19.27 8.67 -0.98
CA ASP A 89 -19.13 10.10 -0.70
C ASP A 89 -17.70 10.53 -1.03
N TYR A 90 -17.55 11.42 -2.00
CA TYR A 90 -16.23 11.89 -2.46
C TYR A 90 -15.75 13.16 -1.74
N ASP A 91 -16.61 13.75 -0.90
CA ASP A 91 -16.37 15.03 -0.22
C ASP A 91 -16.14 14.84 1.29
N ILE A 92 -15.59 13.68 1.69
CA ILE A 92 -15.37 13.31 3.09
C ILE A 92 -14.24 14.15 3.72
N GLU A 93 -14.55 14.75 4.88
CA GLU A 93 -13.65 15.51 5.75
C GLU A 93 -13.26 14.79 7.06
#